data_AF-A0A964HTT4-F1
#
_entry.id   AF-A0A964HTT4-F1
#
_cell.length_a   1.000
_cell.length_b   1.000
_cell.length_c   1.000
_cell.angle_alpha   90.00
_cell.angle_beta   90.00
_cell.angle_gamma   90.00
#
_symmetry.space_group_name_H-M   'P 1'
#
loop_
_entity.id
_entity.type
_entity.pdbx_description
1 polymer ?
#
loop_
_entity_poly.entity_id
_entity_poly.type
_entity_poly.pdbx_seq_one_letter_code
_entity_poly.pdbx_strand_id
1 'polypeptide(L)'
;MSQRIPVTELPQSVVWAATELDLFDDNNTISRSHFRTLGEFLLRYGGGNSTPAPAKVTRTRTKATKAEVRSELTDRIREFLATHPGATLHEIAVALSVPLPAITTSARPVEWLVLAENELEEPTERVESQTISDTRDRARGALQAANLMASPLTHNAYTALLRSGRIQGPSVARIVQLFGSWSAACSSVGVSSGEALRSNYERTWDEEQLFGFVERFLREPVHHGASHQFDVWRSTVNSTQKVPSLGTVRNILGGTWGDIRNATLRRMRAAWAN
;
A
#
# COMPACT_ATOMS: atom_id res chain seq x y z
N MET A 1 -23.24 4.17 57.86
CA MET A 1 -22.94 2.75 57.58
C MET A 1 -21.46 2.53 57.83
N SER A 2 -21.11 1.64 58.76
CA SER A 2 -19.82 1.59 59.45
C SER A 2 -18.61 1.51 58.50
N GLN A 3 -17.74 2.52 58.57
CA GLN A 3 -16.58 2.70 57.68
C GLN A 3 -15.30 1.99 58.17
N ARG A 4 -15.38 1.18 59.24
CA ARG A 4 -14.24 0.49 59.85
C ARG A 4 -14.46 -1.02 59.87
N ILE A 5 -13.37 -1.78 59.73
CA ILE A 5 -13.33 -3.24 59.70
C ILE A 5 -12.51 -3.72 60.91
N PRO A 6 -13.01 -4.64 61.74
CA PRO A 6 -12.23 -5.18 62.85
C PRO A 6 -11.12 -6.12 62.37
N VAL A 7 -9.99 -6.16 63.08
CA VAL A 7 -8.84 -7.04 62.79
C VAL A 7 -9.23 -8.50 62.63
N THR A 8 -10.22 -8.97 63.39
CA THR A 8 -10.69 -10.36 63.35
C THR A 8 -11.31 -10.79 62.01
N GLU A 9 -11.72 -9.82 61.18
CA GLU A 9 -12.28 -10.07 59.85
C GLU A 9 -11.23 -9.95 58.72
N LEU A 10 -9.97 -9.63 59.05
CA LEU A 10 -8.93 -9.38 58.06
C LEU A 10 -8.06 -10.62 57.79
N PRO A 11 -7.65 -10.87 56.54
CA PRO A 11 -6.64 -11.89 56.23
C PRO A 11 -5.31 -11.60 56.94
N GLN A 12 -4.60 -12.64 57.36
CA GLN A 12 -3.34 -12.52 58.12
C GLN A 12 -2.27 -11.68 57.40
N SER A 13 -2.21 -11.75 56.07
CA SER A 13 -1.30 -10.93 55.24
C SER A 13 -1.61 -9.43 55.32
N VAL A 14 -2.89 -9.07 55.48
CA VAL A 14 -3.34 -7.69 55.63
C VAL A 14 -3.13 -7.21 57.06
N VAL A 15 -3.36 -8.08 58.05
CA VAL A 15 -3.10 -7.76 59.47
C VAL A 15 -1.63 -7.41 59.66
N TRP A 16 -0.70 -8.24 59.16
CA TRP A 16 0.73 -7.95 59.23
C TRP A 16 1.09 -6.59 58.61
N ALA A 17 0.66 -6.33 57.37
CA ALA A 17 0.98 -5.10 56.67
C ALA A 17 0.37 -3.86 57.34
N ALA A 18 -0.85 -3.98 57.89
CA ALA A 18 -1.51 -2.90 58.61
C ALA A 18 -0.86 -2.61 59.97
N THR A 19 -0.32 -3.64 60.66
CA THR A 19 0.46 -3.47 61.88
C THR A 19 1.79 -2.78 61.60
N GLU A 20 2.51 -3.20 60.55
CA GLU A 20 3.81 -2.62 60.18
C GLU A 20 3.69 -1.12 59.82
N LEU A 21 2.54 -0.73 59.26
CA LEU A 21 2.25 0.64 58.83
C LEU A 21 1.46 1.45 59.88
N ASP A 22 1.22 0.88 61.06
CA ASP A 22 0.50 1.52 62.17
C ASP A 22 -0.88 2.07 61.78
N LEU A 23 -1.67 1.26 61.07
CA LEU A 23 -2.95 1.68 60.48
C LEU A 23 -4.18 1.30 61.32
N PHE A 24 -3.98 0.67 62.47
CA PHE A 24 -5.05 0.32 63.40
C PHE A 24 -5.31 1.47 64.37
N ASP A 25 -6.57 1.60 64.79
CA ASP A 25 -6.94 2.49 65.90
C ASP A 25 -6.87 1.77 67.25
N ASP A 26 -7.11 2.53 68.33
CA ASP A 26 -7.15 2.01 69.71
C ASP A 26 -8.19 0.89 69.92
N ASN A 27 -9.16 0.75 69.01
CA ASN A 27 -10.19 -0.28 69.03
C ASN A 27 -9.86 -1.47 68.12
N ASN A 28 -8.62 -1.55 67.62
CA ASN A 28 -8.13 -2.62 66.75
C ASN A 28 -8.96 -2.79 65.47
N THR A 29 -9.33 -1.65 64.85
CA THR A 29 -10.06 -1.58 63.59
C THR A 29 -9.30 -0.73 62.56
N ILE A 30 -9.48 -1.04 61.27
CA ILE A 30 -8.90 -0.29 60.16
C ILE A 30 -10.00 0.39 59.33
N SER A 31 -9.69 1.56 58.77
CA SER A 31 -10.62 2.23 57.84
C SER A 31 -10.76 1.42 56.54
N ARG A 32 -11.97 1.41 55.97
CA ARG A 32 -12.25 0.74 54.68
C ARG A 32 -11.40 1.28 53.52
N SER A 33 -11.07 2.57 53.54
CA SER A 33 -10.22 3.19 52.52
C SER A 33 -8.78 2.67 52.63
N HIS A 34 -8.20 2.61 53.84
CA HIS A 34 -6.87 2.05 54.05
C HIS A 34 -6.83 0.56 53.70
N PHE A 35 -7.86 -0.21 54.09
CA PHE A 35 -7.97 -1.61 53.71
C PHE A 35 -7.99 -1.81 52.19
N ARG A 36 -8.75 -0.98 51.45
CA ARG A 36 -8.81 -1.08 49.98
C ARG A 36 -7.46 -0.76 49.34
N THR A 37 -6.81 0.31 49.76
CA THR A 37 -5.50 0.70 49.24
C THR A 37 -4.44 -0.37 49.56
N LEU A 38 -4.46 -0.93 50.77
CA LEU A 38 -3.61 -2.05 51.16
C LEU A 38 -3.87 -3.31 50.33
N GLY A 39 -5.15 -3.64 50.10
CA GLY A 39 -5.53 -4.77 49.26
C GLY A 39 -5.01 -4.63 47.84
N GLU A 40 -5.15 -3.46 47.23
CA GLU A 40 -4.61 -3.17 45.89
C GLU A 40 -3.08 -3.20 45.87
N PHE A 41 -2.41 -2.68 46.92
CA PHE A 41 -0.96 -2.73 47.06
C PHE A 41 -0.44 -4.17 47.20
N LEU A 42 -1.04 -4.98 48.08
CA LEU A 42 -0.68 -6.38 48.30
C LEU A 42 -0.98 -7.25 47.07
N LEU A 43 -2.04 -6.97 46.31
CA LEU A 43 -2.30 -7.64 45.04
C LEU A 43 -1.26 -7.30 43.97
N ARG A 44 -0.74 -6.06 43.96
CA ARG A 44 0.27 -5.63 42.98
C ARG A 44 1.69 -6.04 43.35
N TYR A 45 2.03 -6.04 44.64
CA TYR A 45 3.42 -6.13 45.11
C TYR A 45 3.65 -7.22 46.16
N GLY A 46 2.59 -7.80 46.75
CA GLY A 46 2.67 -8.78 47.83
C GLY A 46 2.93 -10.23 47.40
N GLY A 47 3.35 -10.45 46.14
CA GLY A 47 3.59 -11.77 45.54
C GLY A 47 4.80 -12.55 46.08
N GLY A 48 5.19 -12.36 47.34
CA GLY A 48 6.37 -12.98 47.94
C GLY A 48 6.14 -14.30 48.67
N ASN A 49 4.98 -14.54 49.30
CA ASN A 49 4.81 -15.69 50.21
C ASN A 49 3.37 -16.25 50.24
N SER A 50 2.85 -16.70 49.10
CA SER A 50 1.65 -17.55 49.10
C SER A 50 1.83 -18.73 48.14
N THR A 51 1.67 -19.94 48.70
CA THR A 51 1.62 -21.24 48.03
C THR A 51 0.77 -21.14 46.75
N PRO A 52 1.24 -21.69 45.60
CA PRO A 52 0.53 -21.51 44.34
C PRO A 52 -0.88 -22.11 44.44
N ALA A 53 -1.89 -21.27 44.25
CA ALA A 53 -3.22 -21.73 43.88
C ALA A 53 -3.08 -22.70 42.70
N PRO A 54 -3.87 -23.79 42.63
CA PRO A 54 -3.74 -24.76 41.56
C PRO A 54 -3.83 -24.01 40.25
N ALA A 55 -2.80 -24.16 39.42
CA ALA A 55 -2.72 -23.53 38.12
C ALA A 55 -4.07 -23.70 37.45
N LYS A 56 -4.73 -22.58 37.12
CA LYS A 56 -5.80 -22.62 36.12
C LYS A 56 -5.19 -23.38 34.97
N VAL A 57 -5.71 -24.56 34.68
CA VAL A 57 -5.29 -25.38 33.56
C VAL A 57 -5.36 -24.45 32.36
N THR A 58 -4.21 -23.96 31.92
CA THR A 58 -4.07 -23.22 30.69
C THR A 58 -4.50 -24.22 29.65
N ARG A 59 -5.76 -24.11 29.22
CA ARG A 59 -6.32 -24.96 28.16
C ARG A 59 -5.34 -24.87 27.01
N THR A 60 -4.59 -25.94 26.79
CA THR A 60 -3.60 -26.02 25.72
C THR A 60 -4.36 -25.74 24.44
N ARG A 61 -4.03 -24.62 23.79
CA ARG A 61 -4.83 -24.06 22.70
C ARG A 61 -4.76 -25.02 21.51
N THR A 62 -5.81 -25.82 21.33
CA THR A 62 -5.78 -26.99 20.44
C THR A 62 -6.12 -26.64 18.99
N LYS A 63 -6.60 -25.42 18.72
CA LYS A 63 -6.99 -24.98 17.36
C LYS A 63 -6.46 -23.57 17.08
N ALA A 64 -5.89 -23.41 15.89
CA ALA A 64 -5.49 -22.11 15.35
C ALA A 64 -6.71 -21.17 15.24
N THR A 65 -6.48 -19.88 15.45
CA THR A 65 -7.52 -18.87 15.27
C THR A 65 -7.78 -18.65 13.78
N LYS A 66 -8.96 -18.12 13.44
CA LYS A 66 -9.28 -17.73 12.05
C LYS A 66 -8.22 -16.78 11.44
N ALA A 67 -7.63 -15.92 12.27
CA ALA A 67 -6.58 -14.99 11.85
C ALA A 67 -5.27 -15.70 11.50
N GLU A 68 -4.85 -16.69 12.30
CA GLU A 68 -3.67 -17.51 12.03
C GLU A 68 -3.85 -18.37 10.79
N VAL A 69 -5.00 -19.03 10.65
CA VAL A 69 -5.33 -19.82 9.46
C VAL A 69 -5.33 -18.95 8.19
N ARG A 70 -5.82 -17.71 8.29
CA ARG A 70 -5.75 -16.75 7.18
C ARG A 70 -4.32 -16.33 6.87
N SER A 71 -3.49 -16.10 7.88
CA SER A 71 -2.06 -15.78 7.69
C SER A 71 -1.34 -16.92 6.98
N GLU A 72 -1.51 -18.15 7.46
CA GLU A 72 -0.92 -19.35 6.87
C GLU A 72 -1.36 -19.54 5.41
N LEU A 73 -2.66 -19.35 5.13
CA LEU A 73 -3.16 -19.43 3.76
C LEU A 73 -2.59 -18.29 2.89
N THR A 74 -2.42 -17.08 3.43
CA THR A 74 -1.80 -15.96 2.72
C THR A 74 -0.34 -16.30 2.34
N ASP A 75 0.40 -16.92 3.27
CA ASP A 75 1.80 -17.31 3.05
C ASP A 75 1.91 -18.40 1.98
N ARG A 76 1.00 -19.40 2.00
CA ARG A 76 0.90 -20.41 0.93
C ARG A 76 0.57 -19.81 -0.43
N ILE A 77 -0.34 -18.83 -0.48
CA ILE A 77 -0.65 -18.11 -1.73
C ILE A 77 0.57 -17.32 -2.21
N ARG A 78 1.29 -16.65 -1.31
CA ARG A 78 2.53 -15.91 -1.65
C ARG A 78 3.59 -16.82 -2.25
N GLU A 79 3.82 -17.98 -1.64
CA GLU A 79 4.78 -18.98 -2.13
C GLU A 79 4.39 -19.49 -3.52
N PHE A 80 3.11 -19.77 -3.74
CA PHE A 80 2.60 -20.15 -5.06
C PHE A 80 2.81 -19.05 -6.10
N LEU A 81 2.48 -17.79 -5.77
CA LEU A 81 2.63 -16.64 -6.68
C LEU A 81 4.09 -16.26 -6.97
N ALA A 82 5.04 -16.68 -6.12
CA ALA A 82 6.47 -16.49 -6.40
C ALA A 82 6.91 -17.28 -7.65
N THR A 83 6.32 -18.46 -7.85
CA THR A 83 6.59 -19.37 -8.99
C THR A 83 5.57 -19.23 -10.12
N HIS A 84 4.33 -18.85 -9.79
CA HIS A 84 3.23 -18.67 -10.74
C HIS A 84 2.66 -17.24 -10.74
N PRO A 85 3.49 -16.22 -11.00
CA PRO A 85 3.03 -14.82 -11.04
C PRO A 85 1.99 -14.62 -12.16
N GLY A 86 0.94 -13.84 -11.89
CA GLY A 86 -0.16 -13.64 -12.83
C GLY A 86 -1.15 -14.81 -12.89
N ALA A 87 -1.12 -15.72 -11.92
CA ALA A 87 -2.18 -16.72 -11.76
C ALA A 87 -3.51 -16.07 -11.38
N THR A 88 -4.63 -16.67 -11.81
CA THR A 88 -5.96 -16.21 -11.39
C THR A 88 -6.35 -16.79 -10.04
N LEU A 89 -7.33 -16.17 -9.37
CA LEU A 89 -7.86 -16.71 -8.11
C LEU A 89 -8.41 -18.15 -8.27
N HIS A 90 -8.92 -18.48 -9.45
CA HIS A 90 -9.42 -19.83 -9.75
C HIS A 90 -8.27 -20.85 -9.81
N GLU A 91 -7.18 -20.51 -10.49
CA GLU A 91 -6.00 -21.38 -10.58
C GLU A 91 -5.34 -21.59 -9.22
N ILE A 92 -5.25 -20.54 -8.40
CA ILE A 92 -4.74 -20.64 -7.03
C ILE A 92 -5.64 -21.58 -6.20
N ALA A 93 -6.97 -21.46 -6.34
CA ALA A 93 -7.92 -22.31 -5.63
C ALA A 93 -7.77 -23.79 -6.01
N VAL A 94 -7.61 -24.08 -7.30
CA VAL A 94 -7.37 -25.44 -7.81
C VAL A 94 -6.02 -25.97 -7.33
N ALA A 95 -4.94 -25.21 -7.50
CA ALA A 95 -3.58 -25.62 -7.14
C ALA A 95 -3.42 -25.90 -5.64
N LEU A 96 -4.02 -25.07 -4.79
CA LEU A 96 -3.95 -25.24 -3.33
C LEU A 96 -5.03 -26.16 -2.76
N SER A 97 -5.99 -26.61 -3.58
CA SER A 97 -7.17 -27.37 -3.17
C SER A 97 -7.97 -26.67 -2.06
N VAL A 98 -8.17 -25.35 -2.20
CA VAL A 98 -8.87 -24.49 -1.23
C VAL A 98 -10.08 -23.84 -1.90
N PRO A 99 -11.26 -23.75 -1.24
CA PRO A 99 -12.42 -23.09 -1.81
C PRO A 99 -12.18 -21.63 -2.18
N LEU A 100 -12.70 -21.20 -3.32
CA LEU A 100 -12.52 -19.84 -3.86
C LEU A 100 -12.83 -18.71 -2.85
N PRO A 101 -13.91 -18.76 -2.02
CA PRO A 101 -14.17 -17.69 -1.04
C PRO A 101 -13.04 -17.50 -0.01
N ALA A 102 -12.34 -18.57 0.37
CA ALA A 102 -11.22 -18.50 1.29
C ALA A 102 -9.97 -17.90 0.61
N ILE A 103 -9.73 -18.25 -0.65
CA ILE A 103 -8.69 -17.65 -1.48
C ILE A 103 -8.95 -16.16 -1.71
N THR A 104 -10.13 -15.75 -2.15
CA THR A 104 -10.49 -14.34 -2.37
C THR A 104 -10.23 -13.47 -1.14
N THR A 105 -10.50 -14.00 0.05
CA THR A 105 -10.25 -13.26 1.30
C THR A 105 -8.77 -13.22 1.68
N SER A 106 -8.06 -14.32 1.49
CA SER A 106 -6.66 -14.48 1.94
C SER A 106 -5.64 -13.97 0.92
N ALA A 107 -6.04 -13.81 -0.34
CA ALA A 107 -5.18 -13.27 -1.41
C ALA A 107 -5.09 -11.73 -1.37
N ARG A 108 -5.95 -11.03 -0.63
CA ARG A 108 -5.93 -9.55 -0.52
C ARG A 108 -4.53 -8.97 -0.26
N PRO A 109 -3.72 -9.53 0.65
CA PRO A 109 -2.38 -9.02 0.93
C PRO A 109 -1.33 -9.39 -0.12
N VAL A 110 -1.70 -10.01 -1.24
CA VAL A 110 -0.84 -10.40 -2.38
C VAL A 110 -1.52 -10.17 -3.74
N GLU A 111 -2.64 -9.43 -3.75
CA GLU A 111 -3.51 -9.26 -4.92
C GLU A 111 -2.81 -8.57 -6.10
N TRP A 112 -1.71 -7.83 -5.86
CA TRP A 112 -0.95 -7.17 -6.92
C TRP A 112 -0.20 -8.12 -7.87
N LEU A 113 -0.09 -9.41 -7.52
CA LEU A 113 0.50 -10.46 -8.36
C LEU A 113 -0.56 -11.33 -9.05
N VAL A 114 -1.84 -11.07 -8.81
CA VAL A 114 -2.96 -11.86 -9.32
C VAL A 114 -3.57 -11.13 -10.52
N LEU A 115 -3.89 -11.88 -11.57
CA LEU A 115 -4.70 -11.39 -12.69
C LEU A 115 -6.16 -11.83 -12.50
N ALA A 116 -7.11 -10.97 -12.86
CA ALA A 116 -8.47 -11.39 -13.09
C ALA A 116 -8.60 -12.13 -14.43
N GLU A 117 -9.65 -12.95 -14.58
CA GLU A 117 -9.89 -13.74 -15.81
C GLU A 117 -9.95 -12.85 -17.06
N ASN A 118 -10.62 -11.69 -16.97
CA ASN A 118 -10.70 -10.72 -18.05
C ASN A 118 -9.39 -9.93 -18.28
N GLU A 119 -8.40 -10.09 -17.42
CA GLU A 119 -7.08 -9.47 -17.56
C GLU A 119 -6.05 -10.45 -18.13
N LEU A 120 -6.39 -11.71 -18.41
CA LEU A 120 -5.46 -12.69 -19.00
C LEU A 120 -5.03 -12.29 -20.42
N GLU A 121 -5.95 -11.70 -21.18
CA GLU A 121 -5.69 -11.26 -22.55
C GLU A 121 -5.44 -9.76 -22.61
N GLU A 122 -4.64 -9.32 -23.60
CA GLU A 122 -4.48 -7.90 -23.85
C GLU A 122 -5.80 -7.30 -24.35
N PRO A 123 -6.29 -6.18 -23.77
CA PRO A 123 -7.50 -5.55 -24.24
C PRO A 123 -7.36 -5.16 -25.72
N THR A 124 -8.32 -5.57 -26.54
CA THR A 124 -8.35 -5.25 -27.97
C THR A 124 -8.46 -3.74 -28.22
N GLU A 125 -9.13 -3.02 -27.32
CA GLU A 125 -9.21 -1.55 -27.34
C GLU A 125 -8.95 -0.97 -25.95
N ARG A 126 -8.12 0.08 -25.90
CA ARG A 126 -7.91 0.88 -24.68
C ARG A 126 -9.03 1.91 -24.59
N VAL A 127 -10.05 1.62 -23.78
CA VAL A 127 -11.11 2.58 -23.49
C VAL A 127 -10.53 3.70 -22.62
N GLU A 128 -10.40 4.88 -23.21
CA GLU A 128 -9.96 6.06 -22.47
C GLU A 128 -11.01 6.46 -21.43
N SER A 129 -10.58 6.71 -20.18
CA SER A 129 -11.49 7.18 -19.15
C SER A 129 -12.02 8.57 -19.50
N GLN A 130 -13.30 8.84 -19.19
CA GLN A 130 -13.95 10.13 -19.45
C GLN A 130 -13.12 11.32 -18.95
N THR A 131 -12.56 11.23 -17.74
CA THR A 131 -11.70 12.29 -17.17
C THR A 131 -10.45 12.58 -18.01
N ILE A 132 -9.87 11.56 -18.65
CA ILE A 132 -8.71 11.73 -19.53
C ILE A 132 -9.16 12.41 -20.81
N SER A 133 -10.27 11.98 -21.41
CA SER A 133 -10.89 12.63 -22.57
C SER A 133 -11.16 14.12 -22.28
N ASP A 134 -11.85 14.43 -21.18
CA ASP A 134 -12.17 15.80 -20.78
C ASP A 134 -10.89 16.65 -20.57
N THR A 135 -9.84 16.05 -20.03
CA THR A 135 -8.55 16.73 -19.85
C THR A 135 -7.83 16.95 -21.18
N ARG A 136 -7.96 16.01 -22.12
CA ARG A 136 -7.44 16.18 -23.48
C ARG A 136 -8.16 17.30 -24.20
N ASP A 137 -9.48 17.41 -24.05
CA ASP A 137 -10.25 18.49 -24.67
C ASP A 137 -9.91 19.86 -24.06
N ARG A 138 -9.76 19.94 -22.73
CA ARG A 138 -9.23 21.15 -22.08
C ARG A 138 -7.82 21.51 -22.56
N ALA A 139 -6.95 20.52 -22.79
CA ALA A 139 -5.62 20.75 -23.35
C ALA A 139 -5.70 21.31 -24.77
N ARG A 140 -6.57 20.77 -25.63
CA ARG A 140 -6.77 21.25 -27.00
C ARG A 140 -7.21 22.71 -27.02
N GLY A 141 -8.22 23.05 -26.22
CA GLY A 141 -8.71 24.43 -26.10
C GLY A 141 -7.64 25.40 -25.59
N ALA A 142 -6.85 24.98 -24.58
CA ALA A 142 -5.76 25.80 -24.05
C ALA A 142 -4.64 26.05 -25.07
N LEU A 143 -4.27 25.03 -25.86
CA LEU A 143 -3.28 25.15 -26.94
C LEU A 143 -3.74 26.10 -28.04
N GLN A 144 -5.01 26.02 -28.45
CA GLN A 144 -5.59 26.94 -29.42
C GLN A 144 -5.61 28.37 -28.89
N ALA A 145 -6.06 28.59 -27.66
CA ALA A 145 -6.08 29.92 -27.04
C ALA A 145 -4.66 30.51 -26.91
N ALA A 146 -3.69 29.69 -26.51
CA ALA A 146 -2.30 30.12 -26.38
C ALA A 146 -1.68 30.52 -27.72
N ASN A 147 -2.00 29.80 -28.80
CA ASN A 147 -1.48 30.11 -30.14
C ASN A 147 -1.95 31.47 -30.67
N LEU A 148 -3.11 31.96 -30.24
CA LEU A 148 -3.59 33.31 -30.59
C LEU A 148 -2.69 34.42 -29.99
N MET A 149 -1.91 34.09 -28.95
CA MET A 149 -1.06 35.05 -28.23
C MET A 149 0.43 34.84 -28.51
N ALA A 150 0.85 33.62 -28.84
CA ALA A 150 2.23 33.28 -29.13
C ALA A 150 2.31 32.18 -30.20
N SER A 151 2.96 32.49 -31.33
CA SER A 151 3.22 31.54 -32.41
C SER A 151 4.63 31.77 -32.97
N PRO A 152 5.45 30.71 -33.15
CA PRO A 152 5.18 29.32 -32.81
C PRO A 152 5.12 29.09 -31.30
N LEU A 153 4.28 28.16 -30.87
CA LEU A 153 4.00 27.95 -29.46
C LEU A 153 5.10 27.08 -28.82
N THR A 154 5.91 27.70 -27.95
CA THR A 154 6.97 27.03 -27.18
C THR A 154 6.48 26.62 -25.78
N HIS A 155 7.17 25.68 -25.13
CA HIS A 155 6.89 25.30 -23.72
C HIS A 155 6.90 26.51 -22.78
N ASN A 156 7.87 27.40 -22.96
CA ASN A 156 8.08 28.57 -22.10
C ASN A 156 6.97 29.60 -22.32
N ALA A 157 6.58 29.84 -23.58
CA ALA A 157 5.47 30.74 -23.90
C ALA A 157 4.16 30.24 -23.29
N TYR A 158 3.82 28.96 -23.48
CA TYR A 158 2.62 28.37 -22.89
C TYR A 158 2.64 28.44 -21.35
N THR A 159 3.77 28.09 -20.72
CA THR A 159 3.91 28.14 -19.26
C THR A 159 3.77 29.56 -18.72
N ALA A 160 4.31 30.57 -19.43
CA ALA A 160 4.16 31.97 -19.04
C ALA A 160 2.70 32.43 -19.14
N LEU A 161 1.99 32.06 -20.21
CA LEU A 161 0.57 32.35 -20.38
C LEU A 161 -0.27 31.69 -19.27
N LEU A 162 0.03 30.45 -18.91
CA LEU A 162 -0.65 29.73 -17.83
C LEU A 162 -0.42 30.42 -16.47
N ARG A 163 0.84 30.77 -16.15
CA ARG A 163 1.20 31.45 -14.90
C ARG A 163 0.58 32.83 -14.77
N SER A 164 0.47 33.55 -15.89
CA SER A 164 -0.16 34.87 -15.93
C SER A 164 -1.69 34.82 -15.93
N GLY A 165 -2.29 33.62 -15.93
CA GLY A 165 -3.75 33.43 -15.95
C GLY A 165 -4.42 33.77 -17.28
N ARG A 166 -3.64 34.07 -18.34
CA ARG A 166 -4.16 34.42 -19.67
C ARG A 166 -4.79 33.24 -20.40
N ILE A 167 -4.42 32.02 -20.01
CA ILE A 167 -5.03 30.78 -20.46
C ILE A 167 -5.32 29.90 -19.25
N GLN A 168 -6.31 29.01 -19.38
CA GLN A 168 -6.62 27.99 -18.40
C GLN A 168 -6.44 26.62 -19.05
N GLY A 169 -5.64 25.75 -18.44
CA GLY A 169 -5.34 24.45 -19.02
C GLY A 169 -4.38 23.61 -18.18
N PRO A 170 -4.15 22.35 -18.60
CA PRO A 170 -3.17 21.49 -17.97
C PRO A 170 -1.74 22.01 -18.18
N SER A 171 -0.82 21.56 -17.31
CA SER A 171 0.61 21.87 -17.43
C SER A 171 1.21 21.23 -18.68
N VAL A 172 2.34 21.77 -19.17
CA VAL A 172 3.10 21.20 -20.30
C VAL A 172 3.41 19.71 -20.07
N ALA A 173 3.84 19.35 -18.87
CA ALA A 173 4.13 17.95 -18.53
C ALA A 173 2.89 17.05 -18.69
N ARG A 174 1.71 17.53 -18.26
CA ARG A 174 0.46 16.78 -18.42
C ARG A 174 0.03 16.70 -19.89
N ILE A 175 0.24 17.75 -20.68
CA ILE A 175 -0.02 17.73 -22.12
C ILE A 175 0.88 16.68 -22.81
N VAL A 176 2.18 16.68 -22.54
CA VAL A 176 3.11 15.69 -23.11
C VAL A 176 2.70 14.26 -22.74
N GLN A 177 2.24 14.01 -21.51
CA GLN A 177 1.70 12.70 -21.13
C GLN A 177 0.47 12.28 -21.95
N LEU A 178 -0.42 13.23 -22.29
CA LEU A 178 -1.67 12.94 -22.98
C LEU A 178 -1.50 12.76 -24.49
N PHE A 179 -0.48 13.38 -25.09
CA PHE A 179 -0.28 13.44 -26.54
C PHE A 179 1.06 12.82 -26.98
N GLY A 180 1.86 12.30 -26.06
CA GLY A 180 3.19 11.71 -26.30
C GLY A 180 4.31 12.75 -26.49
N SER A 181 4.03 13.89 -27.13
CA SER A 181 4.99 14.99 -27.27
C SER A 181 4.29 16.34 -27.42
N TRP A 182 5.03 17.42 -27.22
CA TRP A 182 4.51 18.79 -27.40
C TRP A 182 4.17 19.09 -28.85
N SER A 183 5.04 18.71 -29.79
CA SER A 183 4.79 18.88 -31.22
C SER A 183 3.57 18.08 -31.68
N ALA A 184 3.39 16.84 -31.18
CA ALA A 184 2.18 16.07 -31.45
C ALA A 184 0.92 16.75 -30.87
N ALA A 185 1.01 17.31 -29.66
CA ALA A 185 -0.09 18.04 -29.05
C ALA A 185 -0.49 19.28 -29.88
N CYS A 186 0.48 20.12 -30.25
CA CYS A 186 0.24 21.28 -31.10
C CYS A 186 -0.32 20.88 -32.47
N SER A 187 0.25 19.85 -33.10
CA SER A 187 -0.22 19.32 -34.39
C SER A 187 -1.66 18.82 -34.32
N SER A 188 -2.06 18.20 -33.20
CA SER A 188 -3.44 17.69 -33.01
C SER A 188 -4.52 18.78 -33.04
N VAL A 189 -4.13 20.05 -32.90
CA VAL A 189 -5.03 21.21 -32.95
C VAL A 189 -4.66 22.21 -34.06
N GLY A 190 -3.78 21.82 -34.99
CA GLY A 190 -3.36 22.67 -36.10
C GLY A 190 -2.51 23.87 -35.70
N VAL A 191 -1.82 23.80 -34.55
CA VAL A 191 -0.96 24.86 -34.03
C VAL A 191 0.50 24.57 -34.37
N SER A 192 1.25 25.59 -34.78
CA SER A 192 2.70 25.49 -34.98
C SER A 192 3.43 25.39 -33.64
N SER A 193 4.15 24.30 -33.41
CA SER A 193 5.06 24.17 -32.25
C SER A 193 6.38 24.89 -32.51
N GLY A 194 7.01 25.41 -31.47
CA GLY A 194 8.41 25.85 -31.56
C GLY A 194 9.34 24.70 -31.95
N GLU A 195 10.53 25.04 -32.47
CA GLU A 195 11.54 24.03 -32.84
C GLU A 195 11.91 23.13 -31.65
N ALA A 196 12.05 21.84 -31.93
CA ALA A 196 12.52 20.88 -30.94
C ALA A 196 13.98 21.20 -30.59
N LEU A 197 14.25 21.47 -29.31
CA LEU A 197 15.59 21.82 -28.83
C LEU A 197 16.63 20.71 -29.04
N ARG A 198 16.19 19.48 -29.35
CA ARG A 198 17.05 18.30 -29.58
C ARG A 198 16.43 17.40 -30.66
N SER A 199 17.08 17.30 -31.81
CA SER A 199 16.66 16.42 -32.92
C SER A 199 17.13 14.97 -32.77
N ASN A 200 18.18 14.71 -31.99
CA ASN A 200 18.85 13.40 -31.90
C ASN A 200 18.73 12.76 -30.51
N TYR A 201 17.52 12.62 -29.97
CA TYR A 201 17.32 11.94 -28.68
C TYR A 201 17.21 10.42 -28.87
N GLU A 202 18.27 9.70 -28.50
CA GLU A 202 18.21 8.24 -28.35
C GLU A 202 17.65 7.88 -26.96
N ARG A 203 16.63 7.03 -26.93
CA ARG A 203 16.02 6.57 -25.68
C ARG A 203 17.03 5.70 -24.94
N THR A 204 17.22 5.98 -23.64
CA THR A 204 18.12 5.19 -22.79
C THR A 204 17.58 3.78 -22.53
N TRP A 205 16.27 3.59 -22.59
CA TRP A 205 15.62 2.30 -22.35
C TRP A 205 14.63 1.97 -23.46
N ASP A 206 14.66 0.72 -23.90
CA ASP A 206 13.61 0.12 -24.71
C ASP A 206 12.45 -0.41 -23.85
N GLU A 207 11.39 -0.90 -24.49
CA GLU A 207 10.22 -1.42 -23.78
C GLU A 207 10.53 -2.69 -22.99
N GLU A 208 11.37 -3.59 -23.52
CA GLU A 208 11.72 -4.85 -22.86
C GLU A 208 12.45 -4.61 -21.54
N GLN A 209 13.41 -3.69 -21.53
CA GLN A 209 14.11 -3.26 -20.32
C GLN A 209 13.15 -2.65 -19.31
N LEU A 210 12.19 -1.84 -19.75
CA LEU A 210 11.19 -1.23 -18.86
C LEU A 210 10.30 -2.28 -18.21
N PHE A 211 9.81 -3.26 -18.99
CA PHE A 211 9.05 -4.39 -18.45
C PHE A 211 9.89 -5.23 -17.49
N GLY A 212 11.17 -5.44 -17.76
CA GLY A 212 12.10 -6.12 -16.84
C GLY A 212 12.25 -5.40 -15.50
N PHE A 213 12.30 -4.06 -15.48
CA PHE A 213 12.31 -3.29 -14.23
C PHE A 213 10.98 -3.40 -13.47
N VAL A 214 9.85 -3.37 -14.17
CA VAL A 214 8.53 -3.55 -13.53
C VAL A 214 8.40 -4.96 -12.96
N GLU A 215 8.85 -5.99 -13.67
CA GLU A 215 8.85 -7.37 -13.16
C GLU A 215 9.66 -7.47 -11.87
N ARG A 216 10.90 -6.95 -11.87
CA ARG A 216 11.76 -6.97 -10.69
C ARG A 216 11.12 -6.24 -9.51
N PHE A 217 10.45 -5.12 -9.76
CA PHE A 217 9.68 -4.40 -8.74
C PHE A 217 8.50 -5.22 -8.19
N LEU A 218 7.71 -5.85 -9.05
CA LEU A 218 6.54 -6.63 -8.63
C LEU A 218 6.91 -7.85 -7.78
N ARG A 219 8.11 -8.41 -8.01
CA ARG A 219 8.66 -9.51 -7.21
C ARG A 219 9.15 -9.09 -5.82
N GLU A 220 9.28 -7.79 -5.55
CA GLU A 220 9.78 -7.29 -4.27
C GLU A 220 8.71 -7.41 -3.17
N PRO A 221 8.86 -8.29 -2.17
CA PRO A 221 7.80 -8.55 -1.17
C PRO A 221 7.50 -7.36 -0.27
N VAL A 222 8.44 -6.42 -0.14
CA VAL A 222 8.31 -5.19 0.67
C VAL A 222 7.38 -4.17 0.02
N HIS A 223 7.26 -4.20 -1.31
CA HIS A 223 6.47 -3.24 -2.07
C HIS A 223 5.30 -3.96 -2.73
N HIS A 224 4.08 -3.66 -2.26
CA HIS A 224 2.82 -4.31 -2.68
C HIS A 224 2.35 -3.89 -4.08
N GLY A 225 3.26 -3.71 -5.03
CA GLY A 225 2.98 -3.43 -6.44
C GLY A 225 2.28 -2.10 -6.74
N ALA A 226 2.17 -1.18 -5.76
CA ALA A 226 1.48 0.10 -5.96
C ALA A 226 2.36 1.10 -6.72
N SER A 227 1.75 1.91 -7.61
CA SER A 227 2.52 2.77 -8.51
C SER A 227 3.47 3.73 -7.80
N HIS A 228 3.04 4.33 -6.69
CA HIS A 228 3.85 5.29 -5.94
C HIS A 228 5.05 4.62 -5.24
N GLN A 229 4.99 3.31 -4.99
CA GLN A 229 6.09 2.54 -4.40
C GLN A 229 7.18 2.23 -5.44
N PHE A 230 6.93 2.35 -6.74
CA PHE A 230 7.94 2.12 -7.76
C PHE A 230 9.10 3.12 -7.65
N ASP A 231 8.82 4.41 -7.45
CA ASP A 231 9.88 5.41 -7.26
C ASP A 231 10.58 5.27 -5.90
N VAL A 232 9.87 4.73 -4.89
CA VAL A 232 10.48 4.37 -3.58
C VAL A 232 11.47 3.22 -3.77
N TRP A 233 11.05 2.12 -4.41
CA TRP A 233 11.92 1.00 -4.76
C TRP A 233 13.10 1.45 -5.62
N ARG A 234 12.84 2.26 -6.64
CA ARG A 234 13.89 2.86 -7.47
C ARG A 234 14.94 3.53 -6.60
N SER A 235 14.55 4.32 -5.59
CA SER A 235 15.52 5.00 -4.73
C SER A 235 16.47 4.05 -3.97
N THR A 236 16.03 2.81 -3.68
CA THR A 236 16.85 1.82 -2.97
C THR A 236 17.84 1.12 -3.90
N VAL A 237 17.51 0.93 -5.18
CA VAL A 237 18.35 0.23 -6.16
C VAL A 237 19.16 1.17 -7.06
N ASN A 238 18.79 2.45 -7.14
CA ASN A 238 19.37 3.39 -8.12
C ASN A 238 20.84 3.75 -7.86
N SER A 239 21.38 3.42 -6.68
CA SER A 239 22.82 3.53 -6.37
C SER A 239 23.67 2.48 -7.11
N THR A 240 23.10 1.32 -7.43
CA THR A 240 23.81 0.19 -8.06
C THR A 240 23.49 0.05 -9.54
N GLN A 241 22.26 0.36 -9.94
CA GLN A 241 21.83 0.31 -11.33
C GLN A 241 20.94 1.51 -11.64
N LYS A 242 21.17 2.18 -12.77
CA LYS A 242 20.31 3.28 -13.18
C LYS A 242 18.94 2.74 -13.60
N VAL A 243 17.91 3.03 -12.80
CA VAL A 243 16.52 2.60 -13.03
C VAL A 243 15.66 3.79 -13.48
N PRO A 244 14.79 3.62 -14.50
CA PRO A 244 13.90 4.67 -14.98
C PRO A 244 12.93 5.13 -13.89
N SER A 245 12.49 6.39 -13.91
CA SER A 245 11.42 6.84 -13.01
C SER A 245 10.06 6.28 -13.46
N LEU A 246 9.09 6.26 -12.54
CA LEU A 246 7.71 5.89 -12.89
C LEU A 246 7.15 6.72 -14.06
N GLY A 247 7.51 8.01 -14.11
CA GLY A 247 7.13 8.90 -15.20
C GLY A 247 7.70 8.43 -16.55
N THR A 248 8.96 8.01 -16.58
CA THR A 248 9.59 7.45 -17.79
C THR A 248 8.90 6.15 -18.22
N VAL A 249 8.64 5.24 -17.28
CA VAL A 249 7.95 3.96 -17.55
C VAL A 249 6.58 4.23 -18.19
N ARG A 250 5.77 5.11 -17.61
CA ARG A 250 4.43 5.45 -18.13
C ARG A 250 4.48 6.13 -19.50
N ASN A 251 5.45 7.01 -19.72
CA ASN A 251 5.55 7.74 -20.99
C ASN A 251 5.95 6.83 -22.16
N ILE A 252 6.74 5.79 -21.90
CA ILE A 252 7.24 4.89 -22.95
C ILE A 252 6.29 3.72 -23.18
N LEU A 253 5.86 3.01 -22.12
CA LEU A 253 4.95 1.87 -22.23
C LEU A 253 3.50 2.27 -22.51
N GLY A 254 3.13 3.50 -22.12
CA GLY A 254 1.77 4.01 -22.24
C GLY A 254 0.78 3.35 -21.27
N GLY A 255 -0.44 3.89 -21.24
CA GLY A 255 -1.52 3.40 -20.37
C GLY A 255 -1.39 3.83 -18.90
N THR A 256 -2.29 3.28 -18.08
CA THR A 256 -2.29 3.42 -16.62
C THR A 256 -1.25 2.49 -15.98
N TRP A 257 -1.00 2.66 -14.68
CA TRP A 257 -0.17 1.70 -13.96
C TRP A 257 -0.78 0.29 -13.92
N GLY A 258 -2.12 0.20 -13.88
CA GLY A 258 -2.80 -1.10 -13.94
C GLY A 258 -2.53 -1.82 -15.26
N ASP A 259 -2.57 -1.07 -16.38
CA ASP A 259 -2.27 -1.63 -17.70
C ASP A 259 -0.83 -2.17 -17.76
N ILE A 260 0.13 -1.37 -17.27
CA ILE A 260 1.54 -1.75 -17.23
C ILE A 260 1.75 -2.97 -16.33
N ARG A 261 1.16 -2.97 -15.12
CA ARG A 261 1.21 -4.12 -14.20
C ARG A 261 0.66 -5.38 -14.87
N ASN A 262 -0.52 -5.29 -15.48
CA ASN A 262 -1.19 -6.44 -16.09
C ASN A 262 -0.39 -6.98 -17.29
N ALA A 263 0.12 -6.09 -18.15
CA ALA A 263 1.01 -6.48 -19.24
C ALA A 263 2.27 -7.19 -18.72
N THR A 264 2.89 -6.69 -17.64
CA THR A 264 4.03 -7.38 -17.01
C THR A 264 3.63 -8.74 -16.47
N LEU A 265 2.51 -8.86 -15.75
CA LEU A 265 2.05 -10.13 -15.20
C LEU A 265 1.73 -11.16 -16.29
N ARG A 266 1.16 -10.76 -17.43
CA ARG A 266 0.97 -11.65 -18.59
C ARG A 266 2.29 -12.17 -19.15
N ARG A 267 3.30 -11.29 -19.26
CA ARG A 267 4.66 -11.69 -19.68
C ARG A 267 5.28 -12.69 -18.71
N MET A 268 5.17 -12.43 -17.41
CA MET A 268 5.65 -13.36 -16.37
C MET A 268 4.89 -14.68 -16.41
N ARG A 269 3.58 -14.64 -16.69
CA ARG A 269 2.70 -15.81 -16.83
C ARG A 269 3.10 -16.70 -18.00
N ALA A 270 3.44 -16.11 -19.15
CA ALA A 270 3.88 -16.85 -20.32
C ALA A 270 5.10 -17.74 -20.07
N ALA A 271 5.87 -17.51 -18.99
CA ALA A 271 7.01 -18.34 -18.62
C ALA A 271 6.63 -19.68 -17.95
N TRP A 272 5.42 -19.82 -17.39
CA TRP A 272 5.01 -21.01 -16.65
C TRP A 272 3.68 -21.62 -17.12
N ALA A 273 2.86 -20.88 -17.86
CA ALA A 273 1.54 -21.33 -18.32
C ALA A 273 1.56 -22.09 -19.66
N ASN A 274 2.74 -22.31 -20.25
CA ASN A 274 2.93 -23.04 -21.52
C ASN A 274 3.21 -24.53 -21.31
#